data_AF-A0A166SL09-F1
#
_entry.id   AF-A0A166SL09-F1
#
_cell.length_a   1.000
_cell.length_b   1.000
_cell.length_c   1.000
_cell.angle_alpha   90.00
_cell.angle_beta   90.00
_cell.angle_gamma   90.00
#
_symmetry.space_group_name_H-M   'P 1'
#
loop_
_entity.id
_entity.type
_entity.pdbx_description
1 polymer ?
#
loop_
_entity_poly.entity_id
_entity_poly.type
_entity_poly.pdbx_seq_one_letter_code
_entity_poly.pdbx_strand_id
1 'polypeptide(L)'
;MDSTQPAPIHHEEFQHAALTLALAITNSLTATFNIDRLTEKVRNTCAIDGDPDNMPHDHPAKFFLIKALGPIDCPSTVVDEHGRVILWYLPDIIAPFRVAAFNEGVKGV
;
A
#
# COMPACT_ATOMS: atom_id res chain seq x y z
N MET A 1 9.29 31.01 13.27
CA MET A 1 8.16 30.28 12.67
C MET A 1 8.62 29.89 11.27
N ASP A 2 9.32 28.77 11.16
CA ASP A 2 9.87 28.33 9.88
C ASP A 2 8.78 27.61 9.10
N SER A 3 8.18 28.34 8.17
CA SER A 3 7.37 27.74 7.12
C SER A 3 8.35 27.07 6.14
N THR A 4 8.69 25.82 6.41
CA THR A 4 9.47 24.99 5.48
C THR A 4 8.56 24.66 4.30
N GLN A 5 8.51 25.54 3.29
CA GLN A 5 7.83 25.20 2.06
C GLN A 5 8.47 23.92 1.49
N PRO A 6 7.66 22.92 1.10
CA PRO A 6 8.20 21.73 0.47
C PRO A 6 8.92 22.14 -0.82
N ALA A 7 10.13 21.61 -1.01
CA ALA A 7 10.92 21.87 -2.22
C ALA A 7 10.07 21.61 -3.46
N PRO A 8 10.11 22.49 -4.49
CA PRO A 8 9.27 22.36 -5.68
C PRO A 8 9.51 21.00 -6.36
N ILE A 9 8.45 20.42 -6.93
CA ILE A 9 8.54 19.16 -7.67
C ILE A 9 9.16 19.47 -9.04
N HIS A 10 10.31 18.86 -9.33
CA HIS A 10 10.95 19.00 -10.63
C HIS A 10 10.17 18.22 -11.70
N HIS A 11 10.25 18.68 -12.95
CA HIS A 11 9.53 18.06 -14.07
C HIS A 11 9.89 16.57 -14.23
N GLU A 12 11.16 16.22 -14.04
CA GLU A 12 11.66 14.85 -14.12
C GLU A 12 11.05 13.93 -13.04
N GLU A 13 10.87 14.45 -11.82
CA GLU A 13 10.22 13.71 -10.73
C GLU A 13 8.76 13.43 -11.06
N PHE A 14 8.06 14.42 -11.61
CA PHE A 14 6.68 14.28 -12.03
C PHE A 14 6.54 13.27 -13.18
N GLN A 15 7.41 13.36 -14.19
CA GLN A 15 7.45 12.41 -15.30
C GLN A 15 7.74 10.99 -14.82
N HIS A 16 8.71 10.82 -13.91
CA HIS A 16 9.05 9.52 -13.34
C HIS A 16 7.85 8.92 -12.59
N ALA A 17 7.22 9.69 -11.70
CA ALA A 17 6.05 9.25 -10.96
C ALA A 17 4.87 8.88 -11.90
N ALA A 18 4.65 9.66 -12.95
CA ALA A 18 3.62 9.38 -13.96
C ALA A 18 3.90 8.07 -14.71
N LEU A 19 5.16 7.82 -15.10
CA LEU A 19 5.55 6.57 -15.75
C LEU A 19 5.41 5.36 -14.82
N THR A 20 5.81 5.48 -13.55
CA THR A 20 5.64 4.42 -12.55
C THR A 20 4.16 4.08 -12.35
N LEU A 21 3.30 5.09 -12.25
CA LEU A 21 1.85 4.89 -12.16
C LEU A 21 1.28 4.24 -13.43
N ALA A 22 1.67 4.72 -14.61
CA ALA A 22 1.22 4.15 -15.88
C ALA A 22 1.62 2.66 -15.97
N LEU A 23 2.85 2.33 -15.62
CA LEU A 23 3.34 0.96 -15.61
C LEU A 23 2.55 0.09 -14.63
N ALA A 24 2.30 0.57 -13.41
CA ALA A 24 1.50 -0.15 -12.44
C ALA A 24 0.05 -0.40 -12.89
N ILE A 25 -0.56 0.55 -13.60
CA ILE A 25 -1.91 0.39 -14.15
C ILE A 25 -1.91 -0.66 -15.26
N THR A 26 -0.89 -0.66 -16.12
CA THR A 26 -0.78 -1.62 -17.22
C THR A 26 -0.34 -3.02 -16.77
N ASN A 27 0.32 -3.12 -15.62
CA ASN A 27 0.81 -4.36 -15.04
C ASN A 27 -0.09 -4.79 -13.87
N SER A 28 -1.26 -5.33 -14.21
CA SER A 28 -2.21 -5.82 -13.23
C SER A 28 -2.02 -7.30 -12.91
N LEU A 29 -2.00 -7.61 -11.62
CA LEU A 29 -1.87 -8.96 -11.09
C LEU A 29 -3.16 -9.34 -10.36
N THR A 30 -3.76 -10.46 -10.73
CA THR A 30 -4.98 -10.94 -10.06
C THR A 30 -4.61 -11.80 -8.86
N ALA A 31 -5.14 -11.44 -7.70
CA ALA A 31 -5.03 -12.22 -6.47
C ALA A 31 -6.40 -12.75 -6.04
N THR A 32 -6.44 -14.00 -5.60
CA THR A 32 -7.61 -14.56 -4.92
C THR A 32 -7.68 -13.98 -3.51
N PHE A 33 -8.34 -12.83 -3.38
CA PHE A 33 -8.54 -12.12 -2.12
C PHE A 33 -10.03 -11.98 -1.83
N ASN A 34 -10.45 -12.49 -0.66
CA ASN A 34 -11.83 -12.42 -0.24
C ASN A 34 -12.05 -11.17 0.62
N ILE A 35 -12.35 -10.04 -0.04
CA ILE A 35 -12.60 -8.76 0.64
C ILE A 35 -13.88 -8.80 1.48
N ASP A 36 -14.87 -9.60 1.09
CA ASP A 36 -16.14 -9.69 1.82
C ASP A 36 -15.90 -10.29 3.21
N ARG A 37 -15.03 -11.30 3.29
CA ARG A 37 -14.59 -11.91 4.54
C ARG A 37 -13.73 -10.97 5.39
N LEU A 38 -12.89 -10.12 4.78
CA LEU A 38 -12.17 -9.07 5.52
C LEU A 38 -13.15 -8.04 6.10
N THR A 39 -14.09 -7.58 5.27
CA THR A 39 -15.09 -6.57 5.64
C THR A 39 -16.01 -7.07 6.74
N GLU A 40 -16.43 -8.33 6.66
CA GLU A 40 -17.20 -9.01 7.70
C GLU A 40 -16.44 -9.06 9.03
N LYS A 41 -15.13 -9.39 9.00
CA LYS A 41 -14.29 -9.34 10.22
C LYS A 41 -14.21 -7.94 10.79
N VAL A 42 -13.92 -6.91 9.98
CA VAL A 42 -13.84 -5.52 10.47
C VAL A 42 -15.14 -5.10 11.14
N ARG A 43 -16.28 -5.40 10.50
CA ARG A 43 -17.61 -5.13 11.06
C ARG A 43 -17.85 -5.87 12.38
N ASN A 44 -17.47 -7.14 12.46
CA ASN A 44 -17.64 -7.94 13.67
C ASN A 44 -16.67 -7.52 14.79
N THR A 45 -15.49 -7.00 14.45
CA THR A 45 -14.51 -6.50 15.44
C THR A 45 -14.95 -5.15 16.02
N CYS A 46 -15.62 -4.30 15.24
CA CYS A 46 -16.21 -3.05 15.75
C CYS A 46 -17.48 -3.28 16.60
N ALA A 47 -18.13 -4.44 16.49
CA ALA A 47 -19.36 -4.75 17.22
C ALA A 47 -19.11 -5.38 18.61
N ILE A 48 -17.91 -5.87 18.88
CA ILE A 48 -17.56 -6.52 20.15
C ILE A 48 -16.76 -5.55 21.01
N ASP A 49 -17.48 -4.60 21.61
CA ASP A 49 -17.01 -3.85 22.78
C ASP A 49 -17.29 -4.72 24.02
N GLY A 50 -16.42 -5.70 24.25
CA GLY A 50 -16.56 -6.64 25.36
C GLY A 50 -15.58 -7.79 25.27
N ASP A 51 -14.52 -7.70 26.07
CA ASP A 51 -13.49 -8.72 26.35
C ASP A 51 -12.23 -8.69 25.44
N PRO A 52 -11.15 -8.02 25.89
CA PRO A 52 -9.87 -7.95 25.17
C PRO A 52 -9.08 -9.27 25.14
N ASP A 53 -9.48 -10.30 25.90
CA ASP A 53 -8.75 -11.58 26.01
C ASP A 53 -9.17 -12.64 24.96
N ASN A 54 -10.22 -12.38 24.18
CA ASN A 54 -10.78 -13.33 23.20
C ASN A 54 -10.64 -12.88 21.74
N MET A 55 -9.65 -12.05 21.40
CA MET A 55 -9.32 -11.76 20.01
C MET A 55 -8.52 -12.94 19.43
N PRO A 56 -9.10 -13.81 18.57
CA PRO A 56 -8.28 -14.74 17.81
C PRO A 56 -7.36 -13.89 16.95
N HIS A 57 -6.06 -13.97 17.22
CA HIS A 57 -4.98 -13.52 16.34
C HIS A 57 -5.00 -14.35 15.05
N ASP A 58 -6.10 -14.25 14.31
CA ASP A 58 -6.27 -14.94 13.04
C ASP A 58 -5.42 -14.21 12.03
N HIS A 59 -4.27 -14.83 11.75
CA HIS A 59 -3.25 -14.35 10.84
C HIS A 59 -3.87 -13.88 9.53
N PRO A 60 -3.44 -12.70 9.01
CA PRO A 60 -3.94 -12.15 7.75
C PRO A 60 -3.80 -13.14 6.58
N ALA A 61 -2.87 -14.10 6.69
CA ALA A 61 -2.71 -15.23 5.77
C ALA A 61 -3.99 -16.07 5.52
N LYS A 62 -5.01 -16.01 6.38
CA LYS A 62 -6.30 -16.69 6.14
C LYS A 62 -7.18 -15.99 5.08
N PHE A 63 -6.95 -14.70 4.82
CA PHE A 63 -7.71 -13.91 3.84
C PHE A 63 -6.99 -13.80 2.49
N PHE A 64 -5.69 -14.05 2.50
CA PHE A 64 -4.87 -14.17 1.31
C PHE A 64 -4.62 -15.65 1.04
N LEU A 65 -5.32 -16.23 0.06
CA LEU A 65 -4.80 -17.43 -0.57
C LEU A 65 -3.57 -16.98 -1.35
N ILE A 66 -2.40 -17.10 -0.72
CA ILE A 66 -1.09 -16.84 -1.31
C ILE A 66 -0.84 -17.95 -2.35
N LYS A 67 -1.64 -18.00 -3.41
CA LYS A 67 -1.15 -18.56 -4.67
C LYS A 67 -0.17 -17.52 -5.20
N ALA A 68 1.07 -17.72 -4.76
CA ALA A 68 2.31 -17.04 -5.11
C ALA A 68 2.19 -16.08 -6.31
N LEU A 69 1.96 -14.79 -6.03
CA LEU A 69 2.23 -13.73 -7.01
C LEU A 69 3.72 -13.65 -7.39
N GLY A 70 4.56 -14.47 -6.75
CA GLY A 70 6.01 -14.39 -6.87
C GLY A 70 6.54 -13.09 -6.24
N PRO A 71 7.85 -12.85 -6.32
CA PRO A 71 8.39 -11.52 -6.07
C PRO A 71 7.83 -10.54 -7.10
N ILE A 72 7.31 -9.41 -6.63
CA ILE A 72 6.91 -8.29 -7.48
C ILE A 72 8.12 -7.37 -7.57
N ASP A 73 8.73 -7.29 -8.75
CA ASP A 73 9.97 -6.56 -9.03
C ASP A 73 9.76 -5.26 -9.82
N CYS A 74 8.55 -5.04 -10.32
CA CYS A 74 8.17 -3.88 -11.13
C CYS A 74 6.87 -3.26 -10.63
N PRO A 75 6.63 -1.96 -10.91
CA PRO A 75 5.37 -1.31 -10.56
C PRO A 75 4.16 -2.12 -10.99
N SER A 76 3.25 -2.39 -10.05
CA SER A 76 2.15 -3.34 -10.26
C SER A 76 0.90 -2.93 -9.50
N THR A 77 -0.26 -3.23 -10.10
CA THR A 77 -1.56 -3.16 -9.41
C THR A 77 -2.05 -4.56 -9.10
N VAL A 78 -2.20 -4.89 -7.83
CA VAL A 78 -2.85 -6.13 -7.42
C VAL A 78 -4.35 -5.89 -7.31
N VAL A 79 -5.14 -6.68 -8.04
CA VAL A 79 -6.60 -6.63 -8.06
C VAL A 79 -7.19 -7.95 -7.57
N ASP A 80 -8.42 -7.92 -7.07
CA ASP A 80 -9.18 -9.14 -6.79
C ASP A 80 -9.82 -9.74 -8.05
N GLU A 81 -10.54 -10.85 -7.89
CA GLU A 81 -11.24 -11.53 -8.99
C GLU A 81 -12.35 -10.69 -9.64
N HIS A 82 -12.79 -9.60 -8.99
CA HIS A 82 -13.77 -8.65 -9.50
C HIS A 82 -13.13 -7.39 -10.08
N GLY A 83 -11.80 -7.32 -10.15
CA GLY A 83 -11.05 -6.16 -10.65
C GLY A 83 -10.94 -5.00 -9.65
N ARG A 84 -11.30 -5.20 -8.37
CA ARG A 84 -11.14 -4.19 -7.32
C ARG A 84 -9.68 -4.12 -6.91
N VAL A 85 -9.12 -2.91 -6.81
CA VAL A 85 -7.73 -2.70 -6.40
C VAL A 85 -7.55 -3.07 -4.93
N ILE A 86 -6.58 -3.95 -4.67
CA ILE A 86 -6.17 -4.38 -3.33
C ILE A 86 -4.89 -3.64 -2.91
N LEU A 87 -3.91 -3.57 -3.80
CA LEU A 87 -2.58 -3.01 -3.51
C LEU A 87 -2.00 -2.34 -4.76
N TRP A 88 -1.38 -1.18 -4.56
CA TRP A 88 -0.44 -0.60 -5.52
C TRP A 88 0.97 -0.75 -5.01
N TYR A 89 1.81 -1.44 -5.79
CA TYR A 89 3.24 -1.48 -5.59
C TYR A 89 3.88 -0.46 -6.52
N LEU A 90 4.38 0.64 -5.98
CA LEU A 90 4.92 1.79 -6.72
C LEU A 90 6.35 2.08 -6.25
N PRO A 91 7.33 1.24 -6.65
CA PRO A 91 8.73 1.46 -6.28
C PRO A 91 9.24 2.78 -6.83
N ASP A 92 10.13 3.44 -6.08
CA ASP A 92 10.84 4.66 -6.48
C ASP A 92 9.96 5.84 -6.93
N ILE A 93 8.65 5.83 -6.62
CA ILE A 93 7.73 6.90 -6.98
C ILE A 93 8.08 8.25 -6.32
N ILE A 94 8.80 8.20 -5.20
CA ILE A 94 9.35 9.37 -4.51
C ILE A 94 10.85 9.40 -4.76
N ALA A 95 11.37 10.53 -5.22
CA ALA A 95 12.79 10.70 -5.47
C ALA A 95 13.63 10.49 -4.17
N PRO A 96 14.77 9.79 -4.23
CA PRO A 96 15.57 9.44 -3.04
C PRO A 96 15.98 10.64 -2.17
N PHE A 97 16.27 11.79 -2.79
CA PHE A 97 16.66 12.99 -2.05
C PHE A 97 15.53 13.56 -1.17
N ARG A 98 14.26 13.38 -1.57
CA ARG A 98 13.09 13.76 -0.75
C ARG A 98 12.94 12.84 0.45
N VAL A 99 13.15 11.54 0.24
CA VAL A 99 13.14 10.55 1.32
C VAL A 99 14.27 10.84 2.31
N ALA A 100 15.46 11.18 1.82
CA ALA A 100 16.59 11.59 2.66
C ALA A 100 16.27 12.86 3.47
N ALA A 101 15.73 13.91 2.84
CA ALA A 101 15.35 15.14 3.52
C ALA A 101 14.29 14.90 4.61
N PHE A 102 13.30 14.05 4.34
CA PHE A 102 12.30 13.65 5.33
C PHE A 102 12.94 12.90 6.51
N ASN A 103 13.79 11.91 6.23
CA ASN A 103 14.42 11.10 7.26
C ASN A 103 15.32 11.93 8.19
N GLU A 104 16.04 12.92 7.66
CA GLU A 104 16.84 13.84 8.48
C GLU A 104 15.94 14.73 9.36
N GLY A 105 14.78 15.14 8.86
CA GLY A 105 13.78 15.86 9.67
C GLY A 105 13.18 15.03 10.82
N VAL A 106 13.03 13.71 10.63
CA VAL A 106 12.48 12.80 11.66
C VAL A 106 13.52 12.37 12.71
N LYS A 107 14.80 12.26 12.33
CA LYS A 107 15.89 11.93 13.28
C LYS A 107 16.23 13.07 14.23
N GLY A 108 15.77 14.29 13.95
CA GLY A 108 15.96 15.47 14.80
C GLY A 108 14.96 15.63 15.95
N VAL A 109 14.08 14.64 16.18
CA VAL A 109 13.07 14.60 17.28
C VAL A 109 13.48 13.60 18.34
#